data_AF-A0A7X0P4S3-F1
#
_entry.id   AF-A0A7X0P4S3-F1
#
_cell.length_a   1.000
_cell.length_b   1.000
_cell.length_c   1.000
_cell.angle_alpha   90.00
_cell.angle_beta   90.00
_cell.angle_gamma   90.00
#
_symmetry.space_group_name_H-M   'P 1'
#
loop_
_entity.id
_entity.type
_entity.pdbx_description
1 polymer ?
#
loop_
_entity_poly.entity_id
_entity_poly.type
_entity_poly.pdbx_seq_one_letter_code
_entity_poly.pdbx_strand_id
1 'polypeptide(L)'
;MVNEIELLREMRSEVPEGLSVAEVERRLAERTAGGGAPVRPLRLGLGLSAAGACLLAVAAVAVLRPQPEAAVRPQPAVVAQPSGATQTGGATQTGDGARTGDGARPSGAVTVLEQAALVADRSPARKIRPDQWFYLKESQHMGGNLPTFESWDRMDGKMSAVKEEGSELKLGREKGPTHVGRTQREVEALPSDPDTLLAHFRGLDRELYPLSICRPACRPEIADDVKVFGAIGWYMKYGPMIPPDTVAGMYRALAKLPQVSIEEGATAADGRTGIGVVFDAGDGIKAYYILDPDDYHYMGVKVVNADGGTMGLSVLGSGIVDKAGDVP
;
A
#
# COMPACT_ATOMS: atom_id res chain seq x y z
N MET A 1 -37.25 -6.86 6.64
CA MET A 1 -36.34 -8.02 6.73
C MET A 1 -36.66 -8.91 5.54
N VAL A 2 -35.80 -8.88 4.52
CA VAL A 2 -35.93 -9.74 3.33
C VAL A 2 -35.27 -11.09 3.67
N ASN A 3 -35.93 -12.19 3.32
CA ASN A 3 -35.47 -13.54 3.59
C ASN A 3 -34.37 -13.93 2.59
N GLU A 4 -33.14 -14.17 3.06
CA GLU A 4 -31.98 -14.51 2.24
C GLU A 4 -32.19 -15.77 1.37
N ILE A 5 -33.11 -16.66 1.77
CA ILE A 5 -33.45 -17.87 1.00
C ILE A 5 -34.25 -17.55 -0.28
N GLU A 6 -35.06 -16.48 -0.28
CA GLU A 6 -35.76 -16.05 -1.50
C GLU A 6 -34.79 -15.41 -2.50
N LEU A 7 -33.83 -14.62 -2.01
CA LEU A 7 -32.80 -13.99 -2.84
C LEU A 7 -31.98 -15.04 -3.60
N LEU A 8 -31.64 -16.15 -2.93
CA LEU A 8 -30.88 -17.26 -3.55
C LEU A 8 -31.69 -18.07 -4.57
N ARG A 9 -33.03 -18.09 -4.45
CA ARG A 9 -33.88 -18.73 -5.48
C ARG A 9 -34.04 -17.84 -6.70
N GLU A 10 -34.17 -16.54 -6.51
CA GLU A 10 -34.31 -15.56 -7.59
C GLU A 10 -33.04 -15.54 -8.46
N MET A 11 -31.85 -15.51 -7.85
CA MET A 11 -30.57 -15.57 -8.57
C MET A 11 -30.33 -16.87 -9.34
N ARG A 12 -30.93 -17.99 -8.94
CA ARG A 12 -30.83 -19.26 -9.68
C ARG A 12 -31.73 -19.32 -10.91
N SER A 13 -32.75 -18.47 -10.99
CA SER A 13 -33.67 -18.43 -12.13
C SER A 13 -33.11 -17.67 -13.35
N GLU A 14 -32.04 -16.89 -13.15
CA GLU A 14 -31.37 -16.11 -14.20
C GLU A 14 -30.28 -16.89 -14.96
N VAL A 15 -29.98 -18.13 -14.56
CA VAL A 15 -29.04 -18.99 -15.28
C VAL A 15 -29.78 -19.74 -16.39
N PRO A 16 -29.47 -19.52 -17.68
CA PRO A 16 -30.13 -20.25 -18.76
C PRO A 16 -29.84 -21.75 -18.65
N GLU A 17 -30.88 -22.57 -18.48
CA GLU A 17 -30.73 -24.02 -18.54
C GLU A 17 -30.36 -24.44 -19.97
N GLY A 18 -29.21 -25.11 -20.12
CA GLY A 18 -28.72 -25.63 -21.41
C GLY A 18 -27.38 -25.08 -21.89
N LEU A 19 -26.61 -24.38 -21.06
CA LEU A 19 -25.24 -24.01 -21.40
C LEU A 19 -24.34 -25.24 -21.53
N SER A 20 -24.17 -25.71 -22.78
CA SER A 20 -23.22 -26.74 -23.14
C SER A 20 -21.79 -26.19 -23.08
N VAL A 21 -21.02 -26.68 -22.11
CA VAL A 21 -19.59 -26.36 -21.93
C VAL A 21 -18.79 -26.69 -23.20
N ALA A 22 -19.18 -27.74 -23.93
CA ALA A 22 -18.52 -28.14 -25.18
C ALA A 22 -18.65 -27.09 -26.31
N GLU A 23 -19.75 -26.33 -26.36
CA GLU A 23 -19.95 -25.27 -27.36
C GLU A 23 -19.03 -24.06 -27.06
N VAL A 24 -18.79 -23.78 -25.78
CA VAL A 24 -17.89 -22.73 -25.30
C VAL A 24 -16.44 -23.11 -25.58
N GLU A 25 -16.05 -24.36 -25.37
CA GLU A 25 -14.72 -24.87 -25.68
C GLU A 25 -14.42 -24.86 -27.19
N ARG A 26 -15.40 -25.21 -28.04
CA ARG A 26 -15.24 -25.15 -29.50
C ARG A 26 -15.00 -23.72 -29.99
N ARG A 27 -15.75 -22.75 -29.46
CA ARG A 27 -15.57 -21.32 -29.78
C ARG A 27 -14.23 -20.76 -29.32
N LEU A 28 -13.66 -21.32 -28.25
CA LEU A 28 -12.34 -20.94 -27.78
C LEU A 28 -11.24 -21.52 -28.69
N ALA A 29 -11.38 -22.78 -29.12
CA ALA A 29 -10.43 -23.44 -30.03
C ALA A 29 -10.36 -22.77 -31.41
N GLU A 30 -11.49 -22.32 -31.95
CA GLU A 30 -11.56 -21.60 -33.24
C GLU A 30 -10.85 -20.24 -33.20
N ARG A 31 -10.84 -19.57 -32.03
CA ARG A 31 -10.12 -18.29 -31.84
C ARG A 31 -8.62 -18.46 -31.72
N THR A 32 -8.15 -19.59 -31.23
CA THR A 32 -6.71 -19.87 -31.09
C THR A 32 -6.08 -20.34 -32.41
N ALA A 33 -6.88 -20.82 -33.37
CA ALA A 33 -6.40 -21.36 -34.64
C ALA A 33 -6.17 -20.32 -35.75
N GLY A 34 -6.59 -19.06 -35.57
CA GLY A 34 -6.53 -18.01 -36.59
C GLY A 34 -5.39 -17.01 -36.41
N GLY A 35 -4.13 -17.41 -36.63
CA GLY A 35 -3.03 -16.45 -36.60
C GLY A 35 -1.65 -17.04 -36.89
N GLY A 36 -1.31 -17.24 -38.16
CA GLY A 36 0.07 -17.55 -38.56
C GLY A 36 0.25 -17.65 -40.08
N ALA A 37 0.80 -16.61 -40.70
CA ALA A 37 1.37 -16.70 -42.05
C ALA A 37 2.83 -17.22 -41.97
N PRO A 38 3.35 -17.94 -43.00
CA PRO A 38 4.48 -18.85 -42.83
C PRO A 38 5.84 -18.19 -43.07
N VAL A 39 6.84 -18.49 -42.22
CA VAL A 39 8.26 -18.23 -42.48
C VAL A 39 8.97 -19.58 -42.69
N ARG A 40 9.74 -19.67 -43.78
CA ARG A 40 10.49 -20.86 -44.22
C ARG A 40 11.63 -21.27 -43.25
N PRO A 41 12.06 -22.54 -43.26
CA PRO A 41 12.86 -23.11 -42.17
C PRO A 41 14.37 -22.99 -42.39
N LEU A 42 15.12 -22.76 -41.31
CA LEU A 42 16.53 -23.13 -41.22
C LEU A 42 16.66 -24.30 -40.23
N ARG A 43 17.26 -25.39 -40.69
CA ARG A 43 17.55 -26.61 -39.91
C ARG A 43 18.77 -26.39 -39.02
N LEU A 44 18.67 -26.80 -37.76
CA LEU A 44 19.67 -27.44 -36.87
C LEU A 44 18.92 -27.59 -35.53
N GLY A 45 18.68 -28.75 -34.93
CA GLY A 45 19.59 -29.84 -34.56
C GLY A 45 19.26 -30.15 -33.09
N LEU A 46 18.96 -31.41 -32.78
CA LEU A 46 18.32 -31.91 -31.55
C LEU A 46 18.89 -31.41 -30.20
N GLY A 47 17.99 -31.35 -29.21
CA GLY A 47 18.34 -31.40 -27.79
C GLY A 47 17.15 -31.19 -26.85
N LEU A 48 16.27 -32.20 -26.72
CA LEU A 48 15.23 -32.24 -25.68
C LEU A 48 15.85 -32.29 -24.29
N SER A 49 15.33 -31.47 -23.37
CA SER A 49 15.09 -31.87 -21.98
C SER A 49 14.01 -30.98 -21.38
N ALA A 50 12.95 -31.64 -20.92
CA ALA A 50 11.76 -31.06 -20.34
C ALA A 50 12.07 -30.23 -19.08
N ALA A 51 11.51 -29.03 -19.01
CA ALA A 51 11.43 -28.26 -17.78
C ALA A 51 9.97 -27.81 -17.60
N GLY A 52 9.35 -28.30 -16.53
CA GLY A 52 7.98 -28.01 -16.14
C GLY A 52 7.76 -26.52 -15.94
N ALA A 53 6.73 -26.00 -16.60
CA ALA A 53 6.22 -24.66 -16.40
C ALA A 53 5.28 -24.66 -15.18
N CYS A 54 5.73 -24.11 -14.05
CA CYS A 54 4.83 -23.61 -13.02
C CYS A 54 4.68 -22.10 -13.22
N LEU A 55 3.60 -21.72 -13.90
CA LEU A 55 3.07 -20.37 -13.95
C LEU A 55 2.45 -20.07 -12.58
N LEU A 56 3.00 -19.11 -11.84
CA LEU A 56 2.21 -18.40 -10.82
C LEU A 56 1.80 -17.07 -11.45
N ALA A 57 0.50 -16.99 -11.73
CA ALA A 57 -0.15 -15.82 -12.28
C ALA A 57 -0.12 -14.70 -11.23
N VAL A 58 0.54 -13.60 -11.57
CA VAL A 58 0.19 -12.29 -11.02
C VAL A 58 -1.15 -11.93 -11.66
N ALA A 59 -2.20 -11.82 -10.85
CA ALA A 59 -3.53 -11.49 -11.33
C ALA A 59 -3.51 -10.13 -12.04
N ALA A 60 -3.61 -10.16 -13.37
CA ALA A 60 -3.90 -8.99 -14.18
C ALA A 60 -5.38 -8.62 -13.98
N VAL A 61 -5.64 -7.50 -13.33
CA VAL A 61 -6.99 -6.94 -13.21
C VAL A 61 -7.43 -6.49 -14.61
N ALA A 62 -8.39 -7.21 -15.19
CA ALA A 62 -9.01 -6.85 -16.44
C ALA A 62 -9.83 -5.56 -16.24
N VAL A 63 -9.47 -4.51 -16.98
CA VAL A 63 -10.24 -3.28 -17.08
C VAL A 63 -11.54 -3.58 -17.84
N LEU A 64 -12.64 -3.79 -17.11
CA LEU A 64 -13.96 -3.72 -17.72
C LEU A 64 -14.28 -2.26 -18.03
N ARG A 65 -14.43 -1.96 -19.32
CA ARG A 65 -14.99 -0.70 -19.80
C ARG A 65 -16.48 -0.63 -19.39
N PRO A 66 -16.93 0.42 -18.69
CA PRO A 66 -18.36 0.62 -18.50
C PRO A 66 -18.99 1.09 -19.83
N GLN A 67 -20.04 0.39 -20.26
CA GLN A 67 -20.97 0.88 -21.29
C GLN A 67 -21.91 1.94 -20.68
N PRO A 68 -22.39 2.90 -21.49
CA PRO A 68 -23.16 4.03 -21.01
C PRO A 68 -24.61 3.63 -20.74
N GLU A 69 -25.03 3.64 -19.48
CA GLU A 69 -26.45 3.53 -19.12
C GLU A 69 -27.13 4.89 -19.01
N ALA A 70 -28.39 4.86 -19.44
CA ALA A 70 -29.20 5.94 -19.91
C ALA A 70 -29.61 6.96 -18.84
N ALA A 71 -29.82 8.20 -19.31
CA ALA A 71 -30.29 9.35 -18.56
C ALA A 71 -31.60 9.06 -17.79
N VAL A 72 -31.52 9.08 -16.46
CA VAL A 72 -32.68 9.19 -15.58
C VAL A 72 -32.98 10.68 -15.34
N ARG A 73 -34.20 11.09 -15.73
CA ARG A 73 -34.72 12.45 -15.55
C ARG A 73 -34.90 12.79 -14.06
N PRO A 74 -34.61 14.03 -13.62
CA PRO A 74 -34.87 14.46 -12.24
C PRO A 74 -36.36 14.71 -12.02
N GLN A 75 -36.91 14.16 -10.93
CA GLN A 75 -38.20 14.59 -10.38
C GLN A 75 -37.99 15.70 -9.33
N PRO A 76 -38.89 16.69 -9.22
CA PRO A 76 -38.72 17.82 -8.32
C PRO A 76 -39.22 17.46 -6.92
N ALA A 77 -38.38 17.64 -5.90
CA ALA A 77 -38.79 17.55 -4.50
C ALA A 77 -38.57 18.89 -3.79
N VAL A 78 -39.64 19.69 -3.83
CA VAL A 78 -40.25 20.48 -2.74
C VAL A 78 -39.33 21.14 -1.71
N VAL A 79 -39.35 22.47 -1.79
CA VAL A 79 -38.91 23.44 -0.78
C VAL A 79 -39.68 23.26 0.54
N ALA A 80 -38.97 23.16 1.66
CA ALA A 80 -39.51 23.47 2.98
C ALA A 80 -38.46 24.21 3.82
N GLN A 81 -38.68 25.50 4.04
CA GLN A 81 -38.14 26.28 5.16
C GLN A 81 -39.34 26.73 6.02
N PRO A 82 -39.13 27.44 7.15
CA PRO A 82 -38.73 26.94 8.45
C PRO A 82 -39.81 27.25 9.50
N SER A 83 -39.76 26.68 10.70
CA SER A 83 -40.55 27.21 11.83
C SER A 83 -39.95 26.85 13.19
N GLY A 84 -39.75 27.89 13.99
CA GLY A 84 -40.11 27.85 15.41
C GLY A 84 -38.99 27.55 16.40
N ALA A 85 -38.45 28.63 16.98
CA ALA A 85 -37.51 28.66 18.08
C ALA A 85 -38.11 28.21 19.42
N THR A 86 -37.25 27.76 20.35
CA THR A 86 -37.30 28.21 21.75
C THR A 86 -35.88 28.33 22.30
N GLN A 87 -35.53 29.54 22.74
CA GLN A 87 -34.33 29.91 23.49
C GLN A 87 -34.45 29.53 24.97
N THR A 88 -33.33 29.20 25.65
CA THR A 88 -33.12 29.57 27.05
C THR A 88 -31.62 29.64 27.40
N GLY A 89 -31.16 30.83 27.83
CA GLY A 89 -29.99 31.11 28.69
C GLY A 89 -28.59 30.92 28.05
N GLY A 90 -27.69 31.90 27.93
CA GLY A 90 -27.52 33.16 28.65
C GLY A 90 -26.23 33.14 29.47
N ALA A 91 -25.09 33.48 28.87
CA ALA A 91 -23.91 34.01 29.57
C ALA A 91 -23.00 34.75 28.57
N THR A 92 -23.09 36.07 28.61
CA THR A 92 -22.20 37.02 27.94
C THR A 92 -20.93 37.19 28.76
N GLN A 93 -19.76 36.98 28.17
CA GLN A 93 -18.52 37.60 28.62
C GLN A 93 -17.84 38.27 27.42
N THR A 94 -18.03 39.58 27.36
CA THR A 94 -17.23 40.54 26.60
C THR A 94 -15.92 40.76 27.34
N GLY A 95 -14.80 40.52 26.65
CA GLY A 95 -13.45 40.81 27.11
C GLY A 95 -12.54 40.97 25.91
N ASP A 96 -12.61 42.14 25.28
CA ASP A 96 -11.65 42.60 24.27
C ASP A 96 -10.34 42.98 24.98
N GLY A 97 -9.23 42.37 24.58
CA GLY A 97 -7.94 42.56 25.25
C GLY A 97 -6.78 41.86 24.56
N ALA A 98 -6.29 42.50 23.48
CA ALA A 98 -4.91 42.46 22.98
C ALA A 98 -4.29 41.10 22.61
N ARG A 99 -4.20 40.91 21.28
CA ARG A 99 -3.26 40.02 20.60
C ARG A 99 -1.83 40.23 21.12
N THR A 100 -1.27 39.18 21.71
CA THR A 100 0.17 38.90 21.67
C THR A 100 0.32 37.54 20.99
N GLY A 101 1.13 37.50 19.92
CA GLY A 101 1.27 36.36 19.02
C GLY A 101 1.51 35.06 19.78
N ASP A 102 0.53 34.17 19.70
CA ASP A 102 0.67 32.81 20.17
C ASP A 102 1.58 32.11 19.17
N GLY A 103 2.83 31.88 19.57
CA GLY A 103 3.71 30.95 18.87
C GLY A 103 3.03 29.59 18.93
N ALA A 104 2.27 29.26 17.88
CA ALA A 104 1.47 28.05 17.82
C ALA A 104 2.34 26.87 18.23
N ARG A 105 2.02 26.24 19.36
CA ARG A 105 2.71 25.01 19.77
C ARG A 105 2.61 24.03 18.59
N PRO A 106 3.71 23.37 18.21
CA PRO A 106 3.66 22.35 17.18
C PRO A 106 2.54 21.35 17.51
N SER A 107 1.80 20.91 16.50
CA SER A 107 0.81 19.85 16.71
C SER A 107 1.49 18.62 17.31
N GLY A 108 0.73 17.78 18.01
CA GLY A 108 1.27 16.52 18.54
C GLY A 108 1.94 15.68 17.45
N ALA A 109 1.40 15.73 16.23
CA ALA A 109 1.98 15.06 15.07
C ALA A 109 3.37 15.57 14.68
N VAL A 110 3.55 16.89 14.59
CA VAL A 110 4.85 17.50 14.29
C VAL A 110 5.88 17.13 15.36
N THR A 111 5.46 17.12 16.65
CA THR A 111 6.36 16.79 17.75
C THR A 111 6.86 15.35 17.68
N VAL A 112 5.96 14.37 17.50
CA VAL A 112 6.31 12.95 17.46
C VAL A 112 7.14 12.62 16.22
N LEU A 113 6.77 13.14 15.05
CA LEU A 113 7.52 12.88 13.82
C LEU A 113 8.89 13.57 13.82
N GLU A 114 9.05 14.72 14.49
CA GLU A 114 10.39 15.31 14.68
C GLU A 114 11.24 14.45 15.65
N GLN A 115 10.65 13.85 16.69
CA GLN A 115 11.40 12.89 17.52
C GLN A 115 11.84 11.67 16.71
N ALA A 116 10.95 11.09 15.92
CA ALA A 116 11.29 9.99 15.01
C ALA A 116 12.42 10.38 14.04
N ALA A 117 12.36 11.59 13.49
CA ALA A 117 13.41 12.11 12.63
C ALA A 117 14.76 12.25 13.35
N LEU A 118 14.77 12.74 14.59
CA LEU A 118 15.99 12.87 15.39
C LEU A 118 16.59 11.51 15.79
N VAL A 119 15.76 10.50 16.06
CA VAL A 119 16.21 9.13 16.32
C VAL A 119 16.82 8.52 15.06
N ALA A 120 16.16 8.69 13.91
CA ALA A 120 16.67 8.25 12.62
C ALA A 120 18.02 8.92 12.30
N ASP A 121 18.13 10.25 12.39
CA ASP A 121 19.34 11.00 12.04
C ASP A 121 20.57 10.62 12.89
N ARG A 122 20.35 10.17 14.13
CA ARG A 122 21.42 9.68 15.04
C ARG A 122 21.80 8.22 14.80
N SER A 123 21.04 7.50 13.98
CA SER A 123 21.30 6.10 13.69
C SER A 123 22.55 5.96 12.81
N PRO A 124 23.39 4.93 13.02
CA PRO A 124 24.60 4.77 12.26
C PRO A 124 24.29 4.37 10.80
N ALA A 125 24.85 5.12 9.86
CA ALA A 125 24.78 4.75 8.45
C ALA A 125 25.50 3.40 8.22
N ARG A 126 24.83 2.47 7.55
CA ARG A 126 25.38 1.14 7.26
C ARG A 126 25.94 1.08 5.85
N LYS A 127 27.19 0.63 5.71
CA LYS A 127 27.75 0.29 4.40
C LYS A 127 27.24 -1.09 3.99
N ILE A 128 26.41 -1.13 2.95
CA ILE A 128 25.82 -2.36 2.42
C ILE A 128 26.67 -2.88 1.26
N ARG A 129 27.03 -4.16 1.31
CA ARG A 129 27.83 -4.80 0.25
C ARG A 129 26.93 -5.54 -0.75
N PRO A 130 27.32 -5.64 -2.04
CA PRO A 130 26.52 -6.33 -3.06
C PRO A 130 26.29 -7.83 -2.80
N ASP A 131 27.16 -8.47 -2.01
CA ASP A 131 27.08 -9.89 -1.71
C ASP A 131 26.15 -10.23 -0.53
N GLN A 132 25.72 -9.22 0.24
CA GLN A 132 24.78 -9.35 1.34
C GLN A 132 23.33 -9.52 0.85
N TRP A 133 22.43 -9.76 1.79
CA TRP A 133 21.02 -10.00 1.55
C TRP A 133 20.17 -9.07 2.40
N PHE A 134 19.12 -8.50 1.81
CA PHE A 134 18.03 -7.86 2.53
C PHE A 134 17.06 -8.94 3.00
N TYR A 135 16.90 -9.08 4.30
CA TYR A 135 15.91 -9.92 4.94
C TYR A 135 14.64 -9.12 5.23
N LEU A 136 13.49 -9.74 4.97
CA LEU A 136 12.18 -9.24 5.36
C LEU A 136 11.29 -10.40 5.81
N LYS A 137 10.67 -10.25 6.96
CA LYS A 137 9.57 -11.09 7.43
C LYS A 137 8.30 -10.26 7.52
N GLU A 138 7.25 -10.71 6.85
CA GLU A 138 6.00 -9.99 6.73
C GLU A 138 4.79 -10.91 6.90
N SER A 139 3.76 -10.43 7.59
CA SER A 139 2.42 -11.02 7.58
C SER A 139 1.45 -10.13 6.81
N GLN A 140 0.45 -10.76 6.19
CA GLN A 140 -0.56 -10.09 5.36
C GLN A 140 -1.95 -10.32 5.93
N HIS A 141 -2.72 -9.24 6.07
CA HIS A 141 -4.03 -9.23 6.70
C HIS A 141 -5.06 -8.68 5.70
N MET A 142 -5.54 -9.55 4.80
CA MET A 142 -6.38 -9.16 3.65
C MET A 142 -7.77 -9.83 3.71
N GLY A 143 -8.39 -9.86 4.88
CA GLY A 143 -9.71 -10.51 5.08
C GLY A 143 -9.67 -12.03 5.27
N GLY A 144 -8.48 -12.61 5.49
CA GLY A 144 -8.27 -14.03 5.80
C GLY A 144 -6.90 -14.28 6.42
N ASN A 145 -6.67 -15.50 6.92
CA ASN A 145 -5.37 -15.90 7.47
C ASN A 145 -4.42 -16.27 6.34
N LEU A 146 -3.60 -15.31 5.91
CA LEU A 146 -2.48 -15.57 5.00
C LEU A 146 -1.26 -15.98 5.84
N PRO A 147 -0.45 -16.95 5.36
CA PRO A 147 0.74 -17.35 6.09
C PRO A 147 1.75 -16.20 6.15
N THR A 148 2.63 -16.26 7.16
CA THR A 148 3.78 -15.38 7.22
C THR A 148 4.79 -15.79 6.14
N PHE A 149 5.46 -14.81 5.53
CA PHE A 149 6.54 -15.08 4.58
C PHE A 149 7.82 -14.39 5.02
N GLU A 150 8.93 -15.09 4.82
CA GLU A 150 10.28 -14.55 4.93
C GLU A 150 10.90 -14.50 3.53
N SER A 151 11.50 -13.37 3.16
CA SER A 151 12.29 -13.23 1.95
C SER A 151 13.72 -12.80 2.27
N TRP A 152 14.64 -13.26 1.44
CA TRP A 152 16.02 -12.79 1.39
C TRP A 152 16.31 -12.40 -0.05
N ASP A 153 16.61 -11.14 -0.29
CA ASP A 153 16.91 -10.64 -1.62
C ASP A 153 18.36 -10.18 -1.67
N ARG A 154 19.16 -10.75 -2.57
CA ARG A 154 20.58 -10.43 -2.64
C ARG A 154 20.77 -9.02 -3.17
N MET A 155 21.67 -8.25 -2.56
CA MET A 155 21.88 -6.83 -2.87
C MET A 155 22.38 -6.59 -4.31
N ASP A 156 23.07 -7.56 -4.92
CA ASP A 156 23.44 -7.50 -6.35
C ASP A 156 22.27 -7.76 -7.33
N GLY A 157 21.09 -8.10 -6.81
CA GLY A 157 19.88 -8.32 -7.59
C GLY A 157 19.85 -9.61 -8.39
N LYS A 158 20.73 -10.58 -8.11
CA LYS A 158 20.81 -11.83 -8.92
C LYS A 158 20.06 -13.00 -8.32
N MET A 159 19.91 -13.02 -7.00
CA MET A 159 19.36 -14.15 -6.26
C MET A 159 18.33 -13.69 -5.24
N SER A 160 17.34 -14.52 -5.02
CA SER A 160 16.37 -14.38 -3.94
C SER A 160 16.14 -15.72 -3.25
N ALA A 161 15.64 -15.68 -2.03
CA ALA A 161 15.20 -16.82 -1.27
C ALA A 161 13.87 -16.50 -0.61
N VAL A 162 12.96 -17.46 -0.55
CA VAL A 162 11.66 -17.28 0.11
C VAL A 162 11.36 -18.50 0.96
N LYS A 163 10.79 -18.24 2.13
CA LYS A 163 10.27 -19.27 3.03
C LYS A 163 8.88 -18.85 3.50
N GLU A 164 7.89 -19.62 3.11
CA GLU A 164 6.55 -19.54 3.69
C GLU A 164 6.54 -20.26 5.05
N GLU A 165 5.69 -19.80 5.96
CA GLU A 165 5.44 -20.46 7.24
C GLU A 165 5.12 -21.96 7.05
N GLY A 166 5.83 -22.82 7.79
CA GLY A 166 5.68 -24.27 7.67
C GLY A 166 6.34 -24.92 6.43
N SER A 167 6.98 -24.13 5.56
CA SER A 167 7.66 -24.62 4.36
C SER A 167 9.20 -24.56 4.48
N GLU A 168 9.87 -25.30 3.59
CA GLU A 168 11.32 -25.21 3.40
C GLU A 168 11.72 -23.92 2.67
N LEU A 169 12.95 -23.44 2.94
CA LEU A 169 13.54 -22.31 2.24
C LEU A 169 13.81 -22.67 0.78
N LYS A 170 13.32 -21.84 -0.15
CA LYS A 170 13.50 -22.02 -1.59
C LYS A 170 14.41 -20.93 -2.14
N LEU A 171 15.53 -21.32 -2.73
CA LEU A 171 16.45 -20.41 -3.40
C LEU A 171 16.10 -20.28 -4.89
N GLY A 172 16.19 -19.07 -5.43
CA GLY A 172 15.86 -18.78 -6.81
C GLY A 172 16.73 -17.66 -7.41
N ARG A 173 16.69 -17.55 -8.73
CA ARG A 173 17.16 -16.34 -9.41
C ARG A 173 16.10 -15.25 -9.28
N GLU A 174 16.54 -14.02 -9.09
CA GLU A 174 15.67 -12.86 -9.20
C GLU A 174 15.17 -12.73 -10.64
N LYS A 175 13.85 -12.53 -10.80
CA LYS A 175 13.16 -12.50 -12.10
C LYS A 175 12.29 -11.27 -12.27
N GLY A 176 12.09 -10.48 -11.21
CA GLY A 176 11.29 -9.28 -11.24
C GLY A 176 11.99 -8.13 -12.00
N PRO A 177 11.22 -7.22 -12.61
CA PRO A 177 11.77 -5.99 -13.18
C PRO A 177 12.31 -5.04 -12.10
N THR A 178 11.96 -5.28 -10.84
CA THR A 178 12.41 -4.54 -9.65
C THR A 178 13.05 -5.53 -8.68
N HIS A 179 14.22 -5.19 -8.14
CA HIS A 179 14.96 -5.99 -7.16
C HIS A 179 15.56 -5.07 -6.10
N VAL A 180 15.93 -5.61 -4.93
CA VAL A 180 16.39 -4.78 -3.79
C VAL A 180 17.61 -3.93 -4.08
N GLY A 181 18.56 -4.40 -4.89
CA GLY A 181 19.69 -3.58 -5.35
C GLY A 181 19.29 -2.35 -6.20
N ARG A 182 18.16 -2.38 -6.90
CA ARG A 182 17.62 -1.17 -7.55
C ARG A 182 17.00 -0.25 -6.50
N THR A 183 16.19 -0.79 -5.60
CA THR A 183 15.58 -0.02 -4.49
C THR A 183 16.65 0.68 -3.66
N GLN A 184 17.76 0.01 -3.36
CA GLN A 184 18.90 0.61 -2.66
C GLN A 184 19.44 1.84 -3.39
N ARG A 185 19.71 1.72 -4.70
CA ARG A 185 20.19 2.86 -5.50
C ARG A 185 19.17 4.00 -5.58
N GLU A 186 17.88 3.67 -5.62
CA GLU A 186 16.81 4.66 -5.59
C GLU A 186 16.84 5.44 -4.25
N VAL A 187 16.85 4.74 -3.11
CA VAL A 187 16.83 5.40 -1.79
C VAL A 187 18.12 6.15 -1.47
N GLU A 188 19.27 5.68 -1.93
CA GLU A 188 20.54 6.41 -1.81
C GLU A 188 20.59 7.68 -2.67
N ALA A 189 19.77 7.77 -3.71
CA ALA A 189 19.67 8.94 -4.58
C ALA A 189 18.57 9.92 -4.16
N LEU A 190 17.71 9.55 -3.18
CA LEU A 190 16.68 10.44 -2.68
C LEU A 190 17.29 11.63 -1.92
N PRO A 191 16.70 12.82 -2.05
CA PRO A 191 17.08 13.95 -1.19
C PRO A 191 16.74 13.63 0.28
N SER A 192 17.49 14.19 1.23
CA SER A 192 17.16 14.13 2.66
C SER A 192 16.42 15.36 3.17
N ASP A 193 16.38 16.45 2.40
CA ASP A 193 15.58 17.62 2.71
C ASP A 193 14.07 17.33 2.55
N PRO A 194 13.23 17.61 3.57
CA PRO A 194 11.82 17.25 3.54
C PRO A 194 11.02 17.98 2.44
N ASP A 195 11.31 19.24 2.13
CA ASP A 195 10.58 19.96 1.07
C ASP A 195 10.92 19.41 -0.32
N THR A 196 12.19 19.04 -0.51
CA THR A 196 12.66 18.41 -1.74
C THR A 196 12.08 17.00 -1.89
N LEU A 197 11.96 16.22 -0.81
CA LEU A 197 11.26 14.93 -0.82
C LEU A 197 9.78 15.07 -1.20
N LEU A 198 9.08 16.05 -0.61
CA LEU A 198 7.68 16.34 -0.95
C LEU A 198 7.54 16.64 -2.45
N ALA A 199 8.36 17.55 -2.98
CA ALA A 199 8.34 17.91 -4.39
C ALA A 199 8.65 16.69 -5.30
N HIS A 200 9.65 15.89 -4.91
CA HIS A 200 10.04 14.69 -5.64
C HIS A 200 8.89 13.67 -5.73
N PHE A 201 8.25 13.32 -4.60
CA PHE A 201 7.20 12.31 -4.57
C PHE A 201 5.90 12.77 -5.24
N ARG A 202 5.53 14.05 -5.13
CA ARG A 202 4.39 14.62 -5.90
C ARG A 202 4.63 14.53 -7.41
N GLY A 203 5.88 14.69 -7.84
CA GLY A 203 6.31 14.65 -9.23
C GLY A 203 6.50 13.25 -9.83
N LEU A 204 6.23 12.16 -9.09
CA LEU A 204 6.34 10.81 -9.64
C LEU A 204 5.27 10.55 -10.71
N ASP A 205 5.71 10.01 -11.85
CA ASP A 205 4.82 9.59 -12.95
C ASP A 205 3.93 8.40 -12.57
N ARG A 206 4.44 7.55 -11.67
CA ARG A 206 3.73 6.39 -11.13
C ARG A 206 3.49 6.56 -9.65
N GLU A 207 2.36 6.05 -9.19
CA GLU A 207 2.10 6.00 -7.76
C GLU A 207 2.78 4.78 -7.13
N LEU A 208 3.37 4.98 -5.95
CA LEU A 208 3.99 3.93 -5.15
C LEU A 208 3.14 3.76 -3.90
N TYR A 209 2.49 2.61 -3.75
CA TYR A 209 1.67 2.33 -2.57
C TYR A 209 1.92 0.90 -2.09
N PRO A 210 2.17 0.69 -0.78
CA PRO A 210 2.15 -0.65 -0.22
C PRO A 210 0.73 -1.23 -0.20
N LEU A 211 -0.28 -0.38 0.03
CA LEU A 211 -1.71 -0.70 -0.04
C LEU A 211 -2.48 0.46 -0.68
N SER A 212 -3.49 0.17 -1.49
CA SER A 212 -4.35 1.20 -2.07
C SER A 212 -5.10 1.96 -0.98
N ILE A 213 -4.96 3.29 -0.94
CA ILE A 213 -5.61 4.15 0.06
C ILE A 213 -6.99 4.58 -0.43
N CYS A 214 -7.10 5.06 -1.68
CA CYS A 214 -8.39 5.42 -2.28
C CYS A 214 -8.74 4.46 -3.42
N ARG A 215 -10.02 4.16 -3.59
CA ARG A 215 -10.54 3.45 -4.77
C ARG A 215 -11.81 4.13 -5.30
N PRO A 216 -11.99 4.25 -6.62
CA PRO A 216 -11.02 3.96 -7.69
C PRO A 216 -9.97 5.08 -7.87
N ALA A 217 -10.17 6.25 -7.27
CA ALA A 217 -9.25 7.39 -7.30
C ALA A 217 -9.40 8.22 -6.01
N CYS A 218 -8.35 8.94 -5.63
CA CYS A 218 -8.44 9.93 -4.55
C CYS A 218 -9.09 11.21 -5.05
N ARG A 219 -9.62 12.02 -4.12
CA ARG A 219 -10.08 13.36 -4.49
C ARG A 219 -8.90 14.20 -5.00
N PRO A 220 -9.11 15.07 -5.99
CA PRO A 220 -8.03 15.86 -6.58
C PRO A 220 -7.24 16.69 -5.55
N GLU A 221 -7.90 17.17 -4.50
CA GLU A 221 -7.27 18.06 -3.50
C GLU A 221 -6.26 17.34 -2.60
N ILE A 222 -6.32 16.01 -2.51
CA ILE A 222 -5.42 15.20 -1.68
C ILE A 222 -4.55 14.25 -2.50
N ALA A 223 -4.76 14.16 -3.81
CA ALA A 223 -4.10 13.15 -4.65
C ALA A 223 -2.56 13.23 -4.58
N ASP A 224 -2.01 14.44 -4.60
CA ASP A 224 -0.57 14.67 -4.48
C ASP A 224 -0.03 14.30 -3.10
N ASP A 225 -0.77 14.60 -2.03
CA ASP A 225 -0.37 14.24 -0.66
C ASP A 225 -0.47 12.73 -0.42
N VAL A 226 -1.46 12.07 -1.04
CA VAL A 226 -1.57 10.61 -1.03
C VAL A 226 -0.36 9.98 -1.74
N LYS A 227 0.08 10.50 -2.90
CA LYS A 227 1.30 10.04 -3.57
C LYS A 227 2.53 10.13 -2.66
N VAL A 228 2.70 11.25 -1.96
CA VAL A 228 3.79 11.43 -0.99
C VAL A 228 3.71 10.38 0.10
N PHE A 229 2.56 10.30 0.78
CA PHE A 229 2.35 9.38 1.89
C PHE A 229 2.67 7.95 1.43
N GLY A 230 2.03 7.51 0.35
CA GLY A 230 2.23 6.23 -0.29
C GLY A 230 3.69 5.89 -0.60
N ALA A 231 4.40 6.80 -1.27
CA ALA A 231 5.80 6.59 -1.64
C ALA A 231 6.70 6.44 -0.41
N ILE A 232 6.47 7.25 0.63
CA ILE A 232 7.19 7.11 1.90
C ILE A 232 6.92 5.74 2.52
N GLY A 233 5.67 5.29 2.61
CA GLY A 233 5.36 3.96 3.13
C GLY A 233 5.95 2.81 2.31
N TRP A 234 5.98 2.96 0.98
CA TRP A 234 6.63 2.00 0.08
C TRP A 234 8.11 1.84 0.40
N TYR A 235 8.82 2.94 0.62
CA TYR A 235 10.25 2.91 0.96
C TYR A 235 10.50 2.47 2.40
N MET A 236 9.71 2.92 3.39
CA MET A 236 9.92 2.61 4.81
C MET A 236 9.97 1.11 5.14
N LYS A 237 9.28 0.27 4.36
CA LYS A 237 9.40 -1.20 4.43
C LYS A 237 10.85 -1.71 4.24
N TYR A 238 11.68 -0.93 3.57
CA TYR A 238 13.09 -1.19 3.29
C TYR A 238 14.04 -0.41 4.21
N GLY A 239 13.57 0.07 5.36
CA GLY A 239 14.30 0.92 6.32
C GLY A 239 15.79 0.61 6.50
N PRO A 240 16.22 -0.66 6.70
CA PRO A 240 17.64 -1.02 6.82
C PRO A 240 18.55 -0.64 5.64
N MET A 241 17.97 -0.32 4.47
CA MET A 241 18.69 0.12 3.26
C MET A 241 18.71 1.64 3.08
N ILE A 242 17.90 2.39 3.82
CA ILE A 242 17.73 3.83 3.61
C ILE A 242 18.80 4.58 4.42
N PRO A 243 19.48 5.59 3.84
CA PRO A 243 20.34 6.48 4.60
C PRO A 243 19.60 7.12 5.79
N PRO A 244 20.21 7.21 6.99
CA PRO A 244 19.53 7.69 8.19
C PRO A 244 18.96 9.12 8.07
N ASP A 245 19.67 10.01 7.36
CA ASP A 245 19.24 11.38 7.07
C ASP A 245 18.04 11.40 6.12
N THR A 246 17.99 10.50 5.13
CA THR A 246 16.83 10.31 4.26
C THR A 246 15.61 9.81 5.04
N VAL A 247 15.77 8.86 5.99
CA VAL A 247 14.69 8.43 6.89
C VAL A 247 14.18 9.61 7.73
N ALA A 248 15.08 10.41 8.29
CA ALA A 248 14.72 11.62 9.03
C ALA A 248 13.94 12.62 8.17
N GLY A 249 14.39 12.82 6.92
CA GLY A 249 13.69 13.61 5.91
C GLY A 249 12.28 13.12 5.63
N MET A 250 12.08 11.80 5.53
CA MET A 250 10.76 11.21 5.32
C MET A 250 9.80 11.45 6.50
N TYR A 251 10.24 11.30 7.76
CA TYR A 251 9.39 11.64 8.91
C TYR A 251 9.02 13.12 8.93
N ARG A 252 9.98 14.02 8.65
CA ARG A 252 9.72 15.46 8.54
C ARG A 252 8.79 15.81 7.37
N ALA A 253 8.88 15.09 6.25
CA ALA A 253 7.97 15.26 5.12
C ALA A 253 6.53 14.82 5.49
N LEU A 254 6.37 13.69 6.20
CA LEU A 254 5.06 13.27 6.72
C LEU A 254 4.45 14.31 7.64
N ALA A 255 5.25 14.97 8.49
CA ALA A 255 4.79 16.00 9.43
C ALA A 255 4.25 17.27 8.74
N LYS A 256 4.59 17.47 7.47
CA LYS A 256 4.15 18.61 6.66
C LYS A 256 2.84 18.34 5.90
N LEU A 257 2.37 17.10 5.86
CA LEU A 257 1.11 16.76 5.18
C LEU A 257 -0.09 17.18 6.04
N PRO A 258 -1.03 18.01 5.53
CA PRO A 258 -2.15 18.53 6.33
C PRO A 258 -3.10 17.45 6.88
N GLN A 259 -3.21 16.32 6.18
CA GLN A 259 -4.10 15.20 6.51
C GLN A 259 -3.45 14.20 7.47
N VAL A 260 -2.18 14.43 7.85
CA VAL A 260 -1.44 13.56 8.75
C VAL A 260 -1.67 13.96 10.20
N SER A 261 -1.98 12.97 11.02
CA SER A 261 -2.12 13.07 12.48
C SER A 261 -1.43 11.88 13.16
N ILE A 262 -1.32 11.93 14.49
CA ILE A 262 -0.76 10.84 15.29
C ILE A 262 -1.84 10.24 16.19
N GLU A 263 -1.88 8.92 16.21
CA GLU A 263 -2.69 8.11 17.11
C GLU A 263 -1.74 7.25 17.96
N GLU A 264 -1.57 7.62 19.23
CA GLU A 264 -0.82 6.80 20.18
C GLU A 264 -1.60 5.53 20.52
N GLY A 265 -0.90 4.40 20.64
CA GLY A 265 -1.54 3.12 20.94
C GLY A 265 -2.29 2.50 19.75
N ALA A 266 -2.01 2.95 18.53
CA ALA A 266 -2.59 2.38 17.32
C ALA A 266 -2.22 0.89 17.19
N THR A 267 -3.19 0.06 16.84
CA THR A 267 -2.98 -1.37 16.63
C THR A 267 -2.53 -1.67 15.21
N ALA A 268 -1.39 -2.33 15.04
CA ALA A 268 -0.93 -2.92 13.79
C ALA A 268 -1.87 -4.03 13.32
N ALA A 269 -1.74 -4.42 12.05
CA ALA A 269 -2.62 -5.43 11.47
C ALA A 269 -2.44 -6.83 12.10
N ASP A 270 -1.27 -7.08 12.70
CA ASP A 270 -0.95 -8.30 13.45
C ASP A 270 -1.30 -8.22 14.95
N GLY A 271 -1.93 -7.13 15.40
CA GLY A 271 -2.35 -6.93 16.79
C GLY A 271 -1.32 -6.27 17.70
N ARG A 272 -0.08 -6.02 17.25
CA ARG A 272 0.90 -5.27 18.04
C ARG A 272 0.47 -3.81 18.20
N THR A 273 0.81 -3.20 19.33
CA THR A 273 0.54 -1.78 19.58
C THR A 273 1.75 -0.94 19.18
N GLY A 274 1.50 0.22 18.56
CA GLY A 274 2.54 1.17 18.20
C GLY A 274 2.00 2.59 18.08
N ILE A 275 2.77 3.45 17.42
CA ILE A 275 2.40 4.83 17.10
C ILE A 275 1.85 4.86 15.67
N GLY A 276 0.60 5.26 15.51
CA GLY A 276 -0.04 5.40 14.20
C GLY A 276 0.24 6.77 13.59
N VAL A 277 0.94 6.81 12.47
CA VAL A 277 0.94 7.95 11.55
C VAL A 277 -0.26 7.81 10.63
N VAL A 278 -1.30 8.59 10.91
CA VAL A 278 -2.61 8.44 10.30
C VAL A 278 -2.77 9.47 9.20
N PHE A 279 -3.03 9.02 7.98
CA PHE A 279 -3.48 9.85 6.87
C PHE A 279 -5.00 9.72 6.72
N ASP A 280 -5.72 10.83 6.93
CA ASP A 280 -7.17 10.88 6.71
C ASP A 280 -7.48 11.21 5.24
N ALA A 281 -7.96 10.21 4.49
CA ALA A 281 -8.29 10.38 3.08
C ALA A 281 -9.71 10.95 2.87
N GLY A 282 -10.46 11.22 3.96
CA GLY A 282 -11.87 11.59 3.91
C GLY A 282 -12.79 10.37 3.72
N ASP A 283 -14.10 10.63 3.75
CA ASP A 283 -15.16 9.63 3.47
C ASP A 283 -15.07 8.35 4.34
N GLY A 284 -14.52 8.47 5.55
CA GLY A 284 -14.33 7.36 6.48
C GLY A 284 -13.13 6.46 6.17
N ILE A 285 -12.28 6.85 5.22
CA ILE A 285 -11.09 6.10 4.80
C ILE A 285 -9.84 6.65 5.51
N LYS A 286 -9.07 5.77 6.13
CA LYS A 286 -7.82 6.13 6.82
C LYS A 286 -6.70 5.15 6.49
N ALA A 287 -5.51 5.68 6.23
CA ALA A 287 -4.30 4.88 6.10
C ALA A 287 -3.39 5.13 7.30
N TYR A 288 -2.69 4.10 7.74
CA TYR A 288 -1.85 4.11 8.92
C TYR A 288 -0.48 3.56 8.57
N TYR A 289 0.58 4.28 8.93
CA TYR A 289 1.88 3.65 9.19
C TYR A 289 2.01 3.43 10.68
N ILE A 290 2.40 2.22 11.06
CA ILE A 290 2.60 1.87 12.46
C ILE A 290 4.09 1.89 12.73
N LEU A 291 4.49 2.70 13.70
CA LEU A 291 5.86 2.83 14.15
C LEU A 291 6.01 2.18 15.53
N ASP A 292 7.19 1.62 15.78
CA ASP A 292 7.55 1.11 17.09
C ASP A 292 7.65 2.28 18.09
N PRO A 293 7.06 2.18 19.29
CA PRO A 293 7.06 3.27 20.24
C PRO A 293 8.44 3.57 20.84
N ASP A 294 9.39 2.63 20.78
CA ASP A 294 10.70 2.76 21.42
C ASP A 294 11.73 3.46 20.51
N ASP A 295 11.75 3.11 19.22
CA ASP A 295 12.77 3.60 18.26
C ASP A 295 12.17 4.17 16.96
N TYR A 296 10.84 4.21 16.84
CA TYR A 296 10.10 4.70 15.68
C TYR A 296 10.28 3.89 14.40
N HIS A 297 10.89 2.70 14.42
CA HIS A 297 11.03 1.91 13.20
C HIS A 297 9.68 1.49 12.64
N TYR A 298 9.60 1.39 11.32
CA TYR A 298 8.37 1.02 10.62
C TYR A 298 7.99 -0.46 10.89
N MET A 299 6.82 -0.67 11.49
CA MET A 299 6.27 -1.98 11.81
C MET A 299 5.22 -2.46 10.80
N GLY A 300 4.71 -1.58 9.93
CA GLY A 300 3.71 -1.96 8.94
C GLY A 300 2.77 -0.86 8.51
N VAL A 301 1.81 -1.24 7.66
CA VAL A 301 0.75 -0.38 7.15
C VAL A 301 -0.60 -1.04 7.34
N LYS A 302 -1.63 -0.25 7.64
CA LYS A 302 -3.02 -0.68 7.46
C LYS A 302 -3.85 0.40 6.80
N VAL A 303 -4.89 -0.02 6.08
CA VAL A 303 -5.93 0.85 5.54
C VAL A 303 -7.26 0.40 6.13
N VAL A 304 -8.01 1.36 6.67
CA VAL A 304 -9.38 1.19 7.13
C VAL A 304 -10.28 1.86 6.10
N ASN A 305 -11.21 1.08 5.54
CA ASN A 305 -12.18 1.56 4.56
C ASN A 305 -13.43 2.14 5.27
N ALA A 306 -14.26 2.84 4.50
CA ALA A 306 -15.49 3.46 4.97
C ALA A 306 -16.49 2.49 5.63
N ASP A 307 -16.47 1.22 5.23
CA ASP A 307 -17.30 0.14 5.80
C ASP A 307 -16.71 -0.49 7.07
N GLY A 308 -15.55 0.00 7.54
CA GLY A 308 -14.80 -0.55 8.66
C GLY A 308 -13.91 -1.74 8.28
N GLY A 309 -13.96 -2.21 7.04
CA GLY A 309 -13.07 -3.25 6.53
C GLY A 309 -11.61 -2.80 6.61
N THR A 310 -10.74 -3.66 7.12
CA THR A 310 -9.31 -3.36 7.28
C THR A 310 -8.46 -4.29 6.43
N MET A 311 -7.45 -3.71 5.77
CA MET A 311 -6.36 -4.43 5.12
C MET A 311 -5.04 -3.99 5.73
N GLY A 312 -4.07 -4.89 5.85
CA GLY A 312 -2.78 -4.53 6.42
C GLY A 312 -1.63 -5.45 6.07
N LEU A 313 -0.43 -4.91 6.18
CA LEU A 313 0.84 -5.61 6.05
C LEU A 313 1.65 -5.28 7.31
N SER A 314 2.16 -6.30 7.99
CA SER A 314 2.97 -6.11 9.20
C SER A 314 4.37 -6.62 8.96
N VAL A 315 5.37 -5.76 9.16
CA VAL A 315 6.79 -6.11 9.17
C VAL A 315 7.12 -6.67 10.54
N LEU A 316 7.45 -7.96 10.57
CA LEU A 316 7.80 -8.70 11.79
C LEU A 316 9.31 -8.71 12.05
N GLY A 317 10.10 -8.40 11.02
CA GLY A 317 11.55 -8.29 11.10
C GLY A 317 12.12 -7.89 9.75
N SER A 318 13.18 -7.08 9.77
CA SER A 318 13.93 -6.75 8.55
C SER A 318 15.38 -6.44 8.89
N GLY A 319 16.29 -6.60 7.93
CA GLY A 319 17.70 -6.30 8.17
C GLY A 319 18.59 -6.70 7.02
N ILE A 320 19.89 -6.37 7.13
CA ILE A 320 20.91 -6.83 6.19
C ILE A 320 21.70 -7.96 6.83
N VAL A 321 21.71 -9.12 6.17
CA VAL A 321 22.35 -10.37 6.61
C VAL A 321 23.36 -10.86 5.56
N ASP A 322 24.29 -11.74 5.97
CA ASP A 322 25.37 -12.19 5.08
C ASP A 322 24.98 -13.38 4.18
N LYS A 323 23.93 -14.13 4.51
CA LYS A 323 23.47 -15.29 3.72
C LYS A 323 21.96 -15.48 3.83
N ALA A 324 21.37 -16.08 2.79
CA ALA A 324 19.97 -16.48 2.81
C ALA A 324 19.70 -17.49 3.94
N GLY A 325 18.60 -17.30 4.67
CA GLY A 325 18.23 -18.11 5.83
C GLY A 325 18.68 -17.53 7.18
N ASP A 326 19.55 -16.52 7.20
CA ASP A 326 19.93 -15.83 8.43
C ASP A 326 18.88 -14.79 8.83
N VAL A 327 18.77 -14.52 10.13
CA VAL A 327 17.95 -13.45 10.71
C VAL A 327 18.88 -12.41 11.34
N PRO A 328 18.52 -11.10 11.29
CA PRO A 328 19.33 -10.01 11.81
C PRO A 328 19.48 -10.01 13.34
#